data_AF-A0A8C0Y2S9-F1
#
_entry.id   AF-A0A8C0Y2S9-F1
#
_cell.length_a   1.000
_cell.length_b   1.000
_cell.length_c   1.000
_cell.angle_alpha   90.00
_cell.angle_beta   90.00
_cell.angle_gamma   90.00
#
_symmetry.space_group_name_H-M   'P 1'
#
loop_
_entity.id
_entity.type
_entity.pdbx_description
1 polymer ?
#
loop_
_entity_poly.entity_id
_entity_poly.type
_entity_poly.pdbx_seq_one_letter_code
_entity_poly.pdbx_strand_id
1 'polypeptide(L)'
;MLELFVSSNRGHRISPSKPAESPKPSSVPSTHFHPFRDQKECELITQTVDYLKHSGFYWGPLEVDEAHARLARLPLGTFLIRDSMQANVFFTLSYQAPDGPTSVRVLIKDGVFSLAGSKHTFSCLFGLLGYYIASPKKSLSMPYRGDVPQSLQELARRAVVQSFGKDSIQQLPVSKKLKEFLWLYPFSI
;
A
#
# COMPACT_ATOMS: atom_id res chain seq x y z
N MET A 1 10.01 21.31 -8.82
CA MET A 1 9.82 21.88 -10.17
C MET A 1 9.99 20.74 -11.16
N LEU A 2 8.91 20.26 -11.76
CA LEU A 2 8.96 19.36 -12.91
C LEU A 2 7.97 19.90 -13.94
N GLU A 3 8.52 20.42 -15.02
CA GLU A 3 7.82 20.98 -16.18
C GLU A 3 7.46 19.86 -17.17
N LEU A 4 6.25 19.95 -17.73
CA LEU A 4 5.75 19.14 -18.84
C LEU A 4 6.08 19.83 -20.17
N PHE A 5 6.49 19.08 -21.19
CA PHE A 5 6.47 19.55 -22.58
C PHE A 5 5.56 18.69 -23.44
N VAL A 6 4.59 19.36 -24.05
CA VAL A 6 3.75 18.91 -25.18
C VAL A 6 4.41 19.40 -26.47
N SER A 7 4.29 18.64 -27.57
CA SER A 7 4.32 19.25 -28.91
C SER A 7 3.54 18.43 -29.96
N SER A 8 2.79 19.20 -30.74
CA SER A 8 1.94 18.93 -31.94
C SER A 8 2.83 18.70 -33.19
N ASN A 9 2.44 18.13 -34.35
CA ASN A 9 1.39 18.57 -35.28
C ASN A 9 1.37 17.66 -36.57
N ARG A 10 0.20 17.57 -37.24
CA ARG A 10 -0.17 17.41 -38.70
C ARG A 10 0.83 16.82 -39.74
N GLY A 11 0.47 16.11 -40.82
CA GLY A 11 -0.80 15.74 -41.47
C GLY A 11 -0.59 15.01 -42.84
N HIS A 12 -1.66 14.34 -43.33
CA HIS A 12 -2.06 13.99 -44.73
C HIS A 12 -1.22 13.08 -45.67
N ARG A 13 -1.76 11.90 -46.06
CA ARG A 13 -2.50 11.58 -47.33
C ARG A 13 -2.73 10.06 -47.50
N ILE A 14 -3.87 9.68 -48.10
CA ILE A 14 -4.41 8.31 -48.26
C ILE A 14 -4.29 7.84 -49.72
N SER A 15 -4.00 6.56 -49.96
CA SER A 15 -4.54 5.73 -51.07
C SER A 15 -4.29 4.22 -50.82
N PRO A 16 -5.12 3.30 -51.39
CA PRO A 16 -5.56 2.10 -50.69
C PRO A 16 -4.99 0.78 -51.22
N SER A 17 -4.82 -0.22 -50.36
CA SER A 17 -4.63 -1.61 -50.80
C SER A 17 -4.95 -2.68 -49.71
N LYS A 18 -5.85 -3.59 -50.11
CA LYS A 18 -6.15 -4.96 -49.63
C LYS A 18 -6.64 -5.20 -48.19
N PRO A 19 -7.69 -6.03 -48.00
CA PRO A 19 -8.20 -6.36 -46.68
C PRO A 19 -7.25 -7.37 -46.01
N ALA A 20 -6.49 -6.91 -45.02
CA ALA A 20 -5.78 -7.76 -44.09
C ALA A 20 -6.72 -8.09 -42.93
N GLU A 21 -6.89 -9.39 -42.70
CA GLU A 21 -7.67 -10.01 -41.64
C GLU A 21 -7.26 -9.46 -40.26
N SER A 22 -8.23 -8.88 -39.55
CA SER A 22 -8.01 -8.29 -38.23
C SER A 22 -7.62 -9.37 -37.23
N PRO A 23 -6.47 -9.27 -36.53
CA PRO A 23 -6.24 -10.11 -35.37
C PRO A 23 -7.30 -9.73 -34.31
N LYS A 24 -8.09 -10.73 -33.90
CA LYS A 24 -9.07 -10.59 -32.81
C LYS A 24 -8.38 -9.95 -31.60
N PRO A 25 -8.92 -8.88 -31.00
CA PRO A 25 -8.37 -8.37 -29.75
C PRO A 25 -8.47 -9.48 -28.71
N SER A 26 -7.32 -9.99 -28.28
CA SER A 26 -7.22 -10.89 -27.15
C SER A 26 -7.78 -10.15 -25.94
N SER A 27 -8.90 -10.64 -25.41
CA SER A 27 -9.61 -10.08 -24.26
C SER A 27 -8.91 -10.41 -22.95
N VAL A 28 -7.59 -10.20 -22.88
CA VAL A 28 -6.87 -10.31 -21.62
C VAL A 28 -6.98 -8.94 -20.95
N PRO A 29 -7.60 -8.82 -19.77
CA PRO A 29 -7.53 -7.58 -19.02
C PRO A 29 -6.05 -7.27 -18.82
N SER A 30 -5.58 -6.15 -19.38
CA SER A 30 -4.21 -5.72 -19.19
C SER A 30 -4.08 -5.32 -17.72
N THR A 31 -3.66 -6.27 -16.88
CA THR A 31 -3.36 -6.00 -15.49
C THR A 31 -2.17 -5.06 -15.49
N HIS A 32 -2.31 -3.88 -14.90
CA HIS A 32 -1.19 -2.93 -14.72
C HIS A 32 -0.05 -3.54 -13.88
N PHE A 33 -0.30 -4.66 -13.21
CA PHE A 33 0.71 -5.49 -12.55
C PHE A 33 1.41 -6.41 -13.54
N HIS A 34 2.73 -6.31 -13.60
CA HIS A 34 3.60 -7.28 -14.26
C HIS A 34 3.70 -8.53 -13.37
N PRO A 35 3.92 -9.74 -13.91
CA PRO A 35 4.27 -10.91 -13.09
C PRO A 35 5.44 -10.59 -12.15
N PHE A 36 5.37 -11.13 -10.93
CA PHE A 36 6.42 -11.02 -9.91
C PHE A 36 7.80 -11.30 -10.51
N ARG A 37 8.82 -10.55 -10.09
CA ARG A 37 10.19 -10.68 -10.60
C ARG A 37 10.77 -12.05 -10.29
N ASP A 38 10.50 -12.55 -9.08
CA ASP A 38 10.92 -13.85 -8.61
C ASP A 38 9.98 -14.39 -7.50
N GLN A 39 10.23 -15.63 -7.08
CA GLN A 39 9.46 -16.31 -6.04
C GLN A 39 9.53 -15.59 -4.68
N LYS A 40 10.66 -14.95 -4.36
CA LYS A 40 10.84 -14.26 -3.08
C LYS A 40 10.01 -12.98 -3.02
N GLU A 41 9.93 -12.23 -4.12
CA GLU A 41 9.03 -11.07 -4.23
C GLU A 41 7.57 -11.52 -4.11
N CYS A 42 7.20 -12.62 -4.76
CA CYS A 42 5.84 -13.20 -4.63
C CYS A 42 5.49 -13.53 -3.17
N GLU A 43 6.38 -14.22 -2.46
CA GLU A 43 6.19 -14.57 -1.05
C GLU A 43 6.12 -13.33 -0.15
N LEU A 44 7.02 -12.37 -0.35
CA LEU A 44 7.05 -11.12 0.38
C LEU A 44 5.75 -10.32 0.21
N ILE A 45 5.27 -10.21 -1.02
CA ILE A 45 4.04 -9.48 -1.33
C ILE A 45 2.82 -10.22 -0.81
N THR A 46 2.76 -11.54 -0.96
CA THR A 46 1.67 -12.37 -0.43
C THR A 46 1.53 -12.19 1.08
N GLN A 47 2.65 -12.33 1.82
CA GLN A 47 2.66 -12.12 3.26
C GLN A 47 2.27 -10.68 3.64
N THR A 48 2.75 -9.69 2.90
CA THR A 48 2.42 -8.27 3.15
C THR A 48 0.93 -8.01 2.96
N VAL A 49 0.33 -8.56 1.89
CA VAL A 49 -1.11 -8.46 1.63
C VAL A 49 -1.92 -9.13 2.73
N ASP A 50 -1.50 -10.29 3.23
CA ASP A 50 -2.22 -10.99 4.30
C ASP A 50 -2.24 -10.18 5.61
N TYR A 51 -1.13 -9.54 5.96
CA TYR A 51 -1.12 -8.60 7.07
C TYR A 51 -1.96 -7.34 6.80
N LEU A 52 -1.91 -6.78 5.58
CA LEU A 52 -2.70 -5.63 5.20
C LEU A 52 -4.21 -5.89 5.33
N LYS A 53 -4.69 -7.07 4.92
CA LYS A 53 -6.10 -7.50 5.09
C LYS A 53 -6.56 -7.47 6.54
N HIS A 54 -5.65 -7.71 7.50
CA HIS A 54 -5.95 -7.67 8.93
C HIS A 54 -5.66 -6.33 9.62
N SER A 55 -5.16 -5.33 8.88
CA SER A 55 -4.76 -4.03 9.42
C SER A 55 -5.94 -3.06 9.65
N GLY A 56 -7.00 -3.22 8.84
CA GLY A 56 -8.15 -2.32 8.78
C GLY A 56 -7.91 -0.99 8.05
N PHE A 57 -6.66 -0.67 7.66
CA PHE A 57 -6.33 0.57 6.95
C PHE A 57 -5.78 0.34 5.53
N TYR A 58 -5.92 -0.89 5.04
CA TYR A 58 -5.72 -1.23 3.65
C TYR A 58 -7.06 -1.12 2.91
N TRP A 59 -7.09 -0.26 1.91
CA TRP A 59 -8.31 0.07 1.16
C TRP A 59 -8.36 -0.61 -0.22
N GLY A 60 -7.41 -1.51 -0.52
CA GLY A 60 -7.36 -2.21 -1.80
C GLY A 60 -7.29 -1.24 -2.99
N PRO A 61 -7.99 -1.52 -4.10
CA PRO A 61 -8.01 -0.67 -5.29
C PRO A 61 -8.83 0.59 -5.01
N LEU A 62 -8.15 1.62 -4.49
CA LEU A 62 -8.71 2.92 -4.20
C LEU A 62 -8.02 3.98 -5.08
N GLU A 63 -8.84 4.78 -5.77
CA GLU A 63 -8.34 5.88 -6.59
C GLU A 63 -7.72 6.99 -5.76
N VAL A 64 -6.80 7.75 -6.36
CA VAL A 64 -6.07 8.81 -5.65
C VAL A 64 -7.01 9.90 -5.15
N ASP A 65 -7.97 10.33 -5.99
CA ASP A 65 -8.90 11.41 -5.65
C ASP A 65 -9.83 10.98 -4.51
N GLU A 66 -10.27 9.72 -4.50
CA GLU A 66 -11.10 9.19 -3.42
C GLU A 66 -10.32 9.07 -2.11
N ALA A 67 -9.06 8.60 -2.15
CA ALA A 67 -8.19 8.59 -0.98
C ALA A 67 -7.98 10.00 -0.43
N HIS A 68 -7.77 10.99 -1.30
CA HIS A 68 -7.58 12.39 -0.91
C HIS A 68 -8.85 12.96 -0.29
N ALA A 69 -10.02 12.74 -0.89
CA ALA A 69 -11.30 13.18 -0.36
C ALA A 69 -11.57 12.63 1.05
N ARG A 70 -11.27 11.34 1.28
CA ARG A 70 -11.40 10.70 2.61
C ARG A 70 -10.47 11.32 3.66
N LEU A 71 -9.26 11.72 3.27
CA LEU A 71 -8.24 12.24 4.19
C LEU A 71 -8.33 13.76 4.44
N ALA A 72 -8.91 14.52 3.52
CA ALA A 72 -8.83 15.99 3.50
C ALA A 72 -9.29 16.70 4.79
N ARG A 73 -10.18 16.08 5.55
CA ARG A 73 -10.75 16.65 6.79
C ARG A 73 -10.34 15.90 8.06
N LEU A 74 -9.41 14.95 7.94
CA LEU A 74 -8.90 14.18 9.07
C LEU A 74 -7.69 14.87 9.71
N PRO A 75 -7.32 14.50 10.95
CA PRO A 75 -6.15 15.06 11.61
C PRO A 75 -4.86 14.85 10.79
N LEU A 76 -3.90 15.76 10.94
CA LEU A 76 -2.60 15.66 10.28
C LEU A 76 -1.92 14.32 10.58
N GLY A 77 -1.26 13.76 9.57
CA GLY A 77 -0.60 12.47 9.61
C GLY A 77 -1.54 11.26 9.54
N THR A 78 -2.86 11.46 9.50
CA THR A 78 -3.81 10.36 9.29
C THR A 78 -3.53 9.72 7.92
N PHE A 79 -3.46 8.40 7.85
CA PHE A 79 -2.97 7.71 6.64
C PHE A 79 -3.71 6.43 6.29
N LEU A 80 -3.60 5.98 5.04
CA LEU A 80 -4.08 4.70 4.57
C LEU A 80 -3.13 4.08 3.54
N ILE A 81 -3.19 2.77 3.38
CA ILE A 81 -2.53 2.04 2.29
C ILE A 81 -3.58 1.66 1.25
N ARG A 82 -3.25 1.82 -0.02
CA ARG A 82 -4.08 1.41 -1.16
C ARG A 82 -3.21 0.78 -2.24
N ASP A 83 -3.83 0.09 -3.18
CA ASP A 83 -3.16 -0.39 -4.38
C ASP A 83 -2.67 0.81 -5.20
N SER A 84 -1.53 0.65 -5.84
CA SER A 84 -1.03 1.64 -6.78
C SER A 84 -1.62 1.41 -8.17
N MET A 85 -2.16 2.47 -8.78
CA MET A 85 -2.63 2.44 -10.17
C MET A 85 -1.49 2.55 -11.21
N GLN A 86 -0.25 2.75 -10.74
CA GLN A 86 0.93 2.77 -11.60
C GLN A 86 1.48 1.36 -11.83
N ALA A 87 1.94 1.12 -13.06
CA ALA A 87 2.59 -0.14 -13.41
C ALA A 87 3.83 -0.39 -12.54
N ASN A 88 4.05 -1.66 -12.17
CA ASN A 88 5.20 -2.15 -11.40
C ASN A 88 5.31 -1.58 -9.96
N VAL A 89 4.23 -1.03 -9.41
CA VAL A 89 4.17 -0.60 -8.02
C VAL A 89 2.95 -1.24 -7.39
N PHE A 90 3.13 -1.95 -6.28
CA PHE A 90 2.02 -2.67 -5.62
C PHE A 90 1.20 -1.74 -4.73
N PHE A 91 1.86 -0.91 -3.92
CA PHE A 91 1.18 -0.13 -2.88
C PHE A 91 1.50 1.36 -2.95
N THR A 92 0.54 2.16 -2.51
CA THR A 92 0.68 3.60 -2.29
C THR A 92 0.24 3.94 -0.87
N LEU A 93 1.06 4.75 -0.19
CA LEU A 93 0.70 5.41 1.07
C LEU A 93 0.02 6.74 0.74
N SER A 94 -1.20 6.94 1.23
CA SER A 94 -1.86 8.25 1.16
C SER A 94 -2.06 8.77 2.58
N TYR A 95 -1.74 10.03 2.82
CA TYR A 95 -1.82 10.61 4.17
C TYR A 95 -2.16 12.10 4.11
N GLN A 96 -2.73 12.61 5.20
CA GLN A 96 -3.00 14.03 5.38
C GLN A 96 -1.72 14.78 5.76
N ALA A 97 -1.14 15.52 4.82
CA ALA A 97 0.00 16.40 5.06
C ALA A 97 -0.46 17.82 5.45
N PRO A 98 0.44 18.71 5.91
CA PRO A 98 0.10 20.10 6.23
C PRO A 98 -0.54 20.87 5.06
N ASP A 99 -0.06 20.62 3.85
CA ASP A 99 -0.55 21.27 2.62
C ASP A 99 -1.72 20.51 1.97
N GLY A 100 -2.25 19.49 2.65
CA GLY A 100 -3.36 18.65 2.19
C GLY A 100 -2.99 17.18 1.95
N PRO A 101 -3.97 16.36 1.51
CA PRO A 101 -3.72 14.96 1.22
C PRO A 101 -2.61 14.75 0.19
N THR A 102 -1.70 13.82 0.48
CA THR A 102 -0.55 13.49 -0.37
C THR A 102 -0.46 11.99 -0.55
N SER A 103 -0.06 11.53 -1.75
CA SER A 103 0.20 10.11 -2.03
C SER A 103 1.68 9.89 -2.38
N VAL A 104 2.29 8.89 -1.76
CA VAL A 104 3.68 8.48 -1.99
C VAL A 104 3.73 6.98 -2.25
N ARG A 105 4.41 6.60 -3.33
CA ARG A 105 4.56 5.19 -3.73
C ARG A 105 5.44 4.43 -2.73
N VAL A 106 5.04 3.21 -2.42
CA VAL A 106 5.87 2.25 -1.69
C VAL A 106 6.63 1.42 -2.72
N LEU A 107 7.94 1.59 -2.77
CA LEU A 107 8.82 0.86 -3.66
C LEU A 107 9.29 -0.42 -2.98
N ILE A 108 9.40 -1.49 -3.76
CA ILE A 108 10.00 -2.76 -3.34
C ILE A 108 11.16 -3.05 -4.30
N LYS A 109 12.34 -3.27 -3.73
CA LYS A 109 13.54 -3.64 -4.47
C LYS A 109 14.42 -4.49 -3.58
N ASP A 110 14.97 -5.58 -4.11
CA ASP A 110 15.90 -6.47 -3.40
C ASP A 110 15.35 -6.95 -2.04
N GLY A 111 14.03 -7.20 -1.97
CA GLY A 111 13.34 -7.68 -0.77
C GLY A 111 13.10 -6.64 0.33
N VAL A 112 13.34 -5.36 0.07
CA VAL A 112 13.10 -4.27 1.03
C VAL A 112 12.12 -3.22 0.52
N PHE A 113 11.40 -2.60 1.46
CA PHE A 113 10.43 -1.53 1.24
C PHE A 113 11.06 -0.15 1.45
N SER A 114 10.69 0.82 0.62
CA SER A 114 11.01 2.24 0.82
C SER A 114 9.90 3.14 0.30
N LEU A 115 9.88 4.41 0.74
CA LEU A 115 9.03 5.43 0.11
C LEU A 115 9.76 6.04 -1.07
N ALA A 116 9.07 6.28 -2.19
CA ALA A 116 9.65 6.98 -3.32
C ALA A 116 10.22 8.34 -2.91
N GLY A 117 11.51 8.56 -3.21
CA GLY A 117 12.25 9.77 -2.80
C GLY A 117 12.89 9.69 -1.41
N SER A 118 12.70 8.61 -0.66
CA SER A 118 13.37 8.36 0.62
C SER A 118 14.59 7.44 0.47
N LYS A 119 15.57 7.62 1.36
CA LYS A 119 16.76 6.75 1.48
C LYS A 119 16.56 5.63 2.52
N HIS A 120 15.49 5.67 3.31
CA HIS A 120 15.24 4.67 4.34
C HIS A 120 14.62 3.41 3.74
N THR A 121 15.18 2.26 4.10
CA THR A 121 14.74 0.93 3.67
C THR A 121 14.36 0.07 4.86
N PHE A 122 13.40 -0.84 4.65
CA PHE A 122 12.83 -1.68 5.70
C PHE A 122 12.57 -3.08 5.17
N SER A 123 12.78 -4.11 5.99
CA SER A 123 12.43 -5.49 5.62
C SER A 123 10.92 -5.76 5.61
N CYS A 124 10.11 -4.85 6.14
CA CYS A 124 8.67 -5.01 6.26
C CYS A 124 7.95 -3.66 6.12
N LEU A 125 6.81 -3.65 5.40
CA LEU A 125 5.97 -2.47 5.24
C LEU A 125 5.54 -1.84 6.57
N PHE A 126 5.19 -2.65 7.57
CA PHE A 126 4.75 -2.13 8.88
C PHE A 126 5.92 -1.55 9.68
N GLY A 127 7.15 -2.03 9.45
CA GLY A 127 8.36 -1.40 9.98
C GLY A 127 8.61 -0.03 9.37
N LEU A 128 8.39 0.10 8.05
CA LEU A 128 8.41 1.39 7.35
C LEU A 128 7.39 2.35 7.96
N LEU A 129 6.14 1.92 8.12
CA LEU A 129 5.09 2.77 8.70
C LEU A 129 5.42 3.18 10.13
N GLY A 130 5.84 2.23 10.97
CA GLY A 130 6.25 2.48 12.34
C GLY A 130 7.37 3.52 12.45
N TYR A 131 8.35 3.48 11.54
CA TYR A 131 9.42 4.48 11.48
C TYR A 131 8.88 5.89 11.23
N TYR A 132 7.99 6.08 10.25
CA TYR A 132 7.46 7.41 9.94
C TYR A 132 6.46 7.92 10.97
N ILE A 133 5.75 7.02 11.67
CA ILE A 133 4.91 7.35 12.83
C ILE A 133 5.77 7.85 14.00
N ALA A 134 6.88 7.17 14.29
CA ALA A 134 7.79 7.55 15.37
C ALA A 134 8.73 8.71 15.01
N SER A 135 8.76 9.14 13.74
CA SER A 135 9.69 10.16 13.28
C SER A 135 9.42 11.53 13.91
N PRO A 136 10.45 12.34 14.23
CA PRO A 136 10.26 13.68 14.80
C PRO A 136 9.45 14.63 13.92
N LYS A 137 9.48 14.41 12.60
CA LYS A 137 8.70 15.17 11.61
C LYS A 137 7.20 14.87 11.70
N LYS A 138 6.80 13.80 12.41
CA LYS A 138 5.41 13.34 12.60
C LYS A 138 4.61 13.34 11.30
N SER A 139 5.24 12.89 10.22
CA SER A 139 4.60 12.87 8.89
C SER A 139 3.42 11.90 8.86
N LEU A 140 3.45 10.86 9.69
CA LEU A 140 2.32 9.96 9.94
C LEU A 140 1.97 10.00 11.43
N SER A 141 0.71 9.77 11.74
CA SER A 141 0.20 9.74 13.11
C SER A 141 -0.62 8.49 13.37
N MET A 142 -1.76 8.35 12.68
CA MET A 142 -2.72 7.26 12.91
C MET A 142 -3.29 6.70 11.61
N PRO A 143 -3.53 5.39 11.54
CA PRO A 143 -4.16 4.80 10.37
C PRO A 143 -5.67 5.11 10.31
N TYR A 144 -6.15 5.38 9.10
CA TYR A 144 -7.54 5.57 8.77
C TYR A 144 -8.20 4.23 8.41
N ARG A 145 -9.10 3.78 9.29
CA ARG A 145 -9.84 2.51 9.16
C ARG A 145 -11.29 2.68 8.71
N GLY A 146 -11.68 3.91 8.35
CA GLY A 146 -13.06 4.25 8.04
C GLY A 146 -13.93 4.36 9.30
N ASP A 147 -15.24 4.41 9.09
CA ASP A 147 -16.23 4.64 10.14
C ASP A 147 -16.74 3.34 10.77
N VAL A 148 -16.39 2.18 10.20
CA VAL A 148 -16.83 0.88 10.72
C VAL A 148 -16.14 0.62 12.07
N PRO A 149 -16.91 0.35 13.15
CA PRO A 149 -16.32 0.02 14.44
C PRO A 149 -15.46 -1.23 14.37
N GLN A 150 -14.32 -1.19 15.03
CA GLN A 150 -13.41 -2.33 15.12
C GLN A 150 -13.90 -3.31 16.18
N SER A 151 -13.66 -4.60 15.94
CA SER A 151 -13.98 -5.63 16.93
C SER A 151 -13.08 -5.53 18.16
N LEU A 152 -13.60 -5.97 19.31
CA LEU A 152 -12.80 -6.09 20.53
C LEU A 152 -11.59 -7.01 20.32
N GLN A 153 -11.70 -8.04 19.48
CA GLN A 153 -10.61 -8.95 19.18
C GLN A 153 -9.46 -8.24 18.45
N GLU A 154 -9.76 -7.40 17.46
CA GLU A 154 -8.73 -6.61 16.75
C GLU A 154 -8.05 -5.60 17.65
N LEU A 155 -8.84 -4.91 18.49
CA LEU A 155 -8.34 -3.97 19.50
C LEU A 155 -7.42 -4.68 20.49
N ALA A 156 -7.85 -5.82 21.03
CA ALA A 156 -7.08 -6.63 21.97
C ALA A 156 -5.79 -7.17 21.33
N ARG A 157 -5.84 -7.63 20.08
CA ARG A 157 -4.65 -8.08 19.35
C ARG A 157 -3.58 -7.01 19.30
N ARG A 158 -3.94 -5.78 18.87
CA ARG A 158 -2.98 -4.67 18.81
C ARG A 158 -2.48 -4.27 20.19
N ALA A 159 -3.35 -4.24 21.21
CA ALA A 159 -2.96 -3.91 22.58
C ALA A 159 -1.95 -4.93 23.16
N VAL A 160 -2.16 -6.22 22.91
CA VAL A 160 -1.23 -7.29 23.30
C VAL A 160 0.11 -7.13 22.57
N VAL A 161 0.10 -6.96 21.25
CA VAL A 161 1.34 -6.77 20.48
C VAL A 161 2.08 -5.50 20.89
N GLN A 162 1.37 -4.41 21.18
CA GLN A 162 1.97 -3.17 21.67
C GLN A 162 2.65 -3.35 23.03
N SER A 163 2.07 -4.17 23.91
CA SER A 163 2.55 -4.34 25.29
C SER A 163 3.69 -5.35 25.40
N PHE A 164 3.63 -6.44 24.64
CA PHE A 164 4.57 -7.57 24.76
C PHE A 164 5.54 -7.67 23.58
N GLY A 165 5.23 -7.07 22.43
CA GLY A 165 6.00 -7.25 21.21
C GLY A 165 5.72 -8.57 20.50
N LYS A 166 5.93 -8.59 19.18
CA LYS A 166 5.67 -9.78 18.35
C LYS A 166 6.56 -10.98 18.73
N ASP A 167 7.79 -10.72 19.16
CA ASP A 167 8.77 -11.76 19.45
C ASP A 167 8.41 -12.54 20.73
N SER A 168 7.54 -11.96 21.58
CA SER A 168 7.04 -12.58 22.81
C SER A 168 5.74 -13.37 22.64
N ILE A 169 5.13 -13.39 21.44
CA ILE A 169 3.81 -14.03 21.21
C ILE A 169 3.84 -15.52 21.60
N GLN A 170 4.95 -16.23 21.35
CA GLN A 170 5.05 -17.66 21.64
C GLN A 170 5.10 -17.96 23.14
N GLN A 171 5.57 -17.02 23.97
CA GLN A 171 5.72 -17.17 25.41
C GLN A 171 4.47 -16.73 26.19
N LEU A 172 3.50 -16.07 25.54
CA LEU A 172 2.26 -15.65 26.20
C LEU A 172 1.48 -16.85 26.77
N PRO A 173 0.92 -16.74 27.98
CA PRO A 173 0.15 -17.80 28.64
C PRO A 173 -1.28 -17.89 28.11
N VAL A 174 -1.43 -17.99 26.78
CA VAL A 174 -2.72 -18.08 26.07
C VAL A 174 -2.75 -19.33 25.18
N SER A 175 -3.96 -19.74 24.77
CA SER A 175 -4.14 -20.92 23.93
C SER A 175 -3.44 -20.79 22.57
N LYS A 176 -3.12 -21.93 21.93
CA LYS A 176 -2.51 -21.96 20.58
C LYS A 176 -3.32 -21.14 19.57
N LYS A 177 -4.65 -21.28 19.59
CA LYS A 177 -5.56 -20.53 18.71
C LYS A 177 -5.44 -19.01 18.89
N LEU A 178 -5.22 -18.55 20.12
CA LEU A 178 -5.00 -17.13 20.39
C LEU A 178 -3.62 -16.68 19.89
N LYS A 179 -2.58 -17.51 20.00
CA LYS A 179 -1.26 -17.21 19.40
C LYS A 179 -1.36 -17.11 17.88
N GLU A 180 -2.06 -18.04 17.24
CA GLU A 180 -2.35 -18.00 15.79
C GLU A 180 -3.11 -16.72 15.40
N PHE A 181 -4.11 -16.32 16.19
CA PHE A 181 -4.84 -15.06 15.98
C PHE A 181 -3.95 -13.82 16.11
N LEU A 182 -3.02 -13.79 17.07
CA LEU A 182 -2.03 -12.70 17.19
C LEU A 182 -1.11 -12.65 15.96
N TRP A 183 -0.71 -13.81 15.43
CA TRP A 183 0.14 -13.91 14.23
C TRP A 183 -0.54 -13.51 12.92
N LEU A 184 -1.87 -13.44 12.87
CA LEU A 184 -2.59 -12.86 11.72
C LEU A 184 -2.24 -11.37 11.51
N TYR A 185 -1.85 -10.66 12.57
CA TYR A 185 -1.40 -9.27 12.51
C TYR A 185 -0.51 -8.93 13.71
N PRO A 186 0.80 -9.25 13.64
CA PRO A 186 1.75 -9.07 14.74
C PRO A 186 2.29 -7.63 14.78
N PHE A 187 1.42 -6.64 14.62
CA PHE A 187 1.75 -5.22 14.67
C PHE A 187 0.76 -4.45 15.57
N SER A 188 1.21 -3.34 16.14
CA SER A 188 0.39 -2.49 17.02
C SER A 188 -0.24 -1.28 16.34
N ILE A 189 0.15 -1.00 15.09
CA ILE A 189 -0.35 0.11 14.27
C ILE A 189 -1.85 -0.05 14.04
#